data_AF-A0A1Q5RZF9-F1
#
_entry.id   AF-A0A1Q5RZF9-F1
#
_cell.length_a   1.000
_cell.length_b   1.000
_cell.length_c   1.000
_cell.angle_alpha   90.00
_cell.angle_beta   90.00
_cell.angle_gamma   90.00
#
_symmetry.space_group_name_H-M   'P 1'
#
loop_
_entity.id
_entity.type
_entity.pdbx_description
1 polymer ?
#
loop_
_entity_poly.entity_id
_entity_poly.type
_entity_poly.pdbx_seq_one_letter_code
_entity_poly.pdbx_strand_id
1 'polypeptide(L)' 'MSALQAKLERFETLADECELIASRTLDGSNRELYQRLGGRYRELATDMRTMIATIDAAAA' A
#
# COMPACT_ATOMS: atom_id res chain seq x y z
N MET A 1 8.29 -15.27 -6.91
CA MET A 1 7.89 -14.07 -6.14
C MET A 1 8.28 -14.31 -4.68
N SER A 2 9.13 -13.46 -4.10
CA SER A 2 9.56 -13.63 -2.70
C SER A 2 8.42 -13.31 -1.73
N ALA A 3 8.51 -13.76 -0.47
CA ALA A 3 7.52 -13.44 0.56
C ALA A 3 7.38 -11.93 0.78
N LEU A 4 8.48 -11.17 0.61
CA LEU A 4 8.50 -9.71 0.68
C LEU A 4 7.78 -9.08 -0.52
N GLN A 5 8.03 -9.57 -1.74
CA GLN A 5 7.32 -9.12 -2.95
C GLN A 5 5.82 -9.38 -2.86
N ALA A 6 5.41 -10.57 -2.42
CA ALA A 6 3.99 -10.88 -2.21
C ALA A 6 3.34 -10.01 -1.13
N LYS A 7 4.11 -9.53 -0.14
CA LYS A 7 3.61 -8.60 0.88
C LYS A 7 3.52 -7.17 0.37
N LEU A 8 4.47 -6.74 -0.47
CA LEU A 8 4.41 -5.46 -1.19
C LEU A 8 3.14 -5.40 -2.06
N GLU A 9 2.93 -6.41 -2.92
CA GLU A 9 1.75 -6.47 -3.80
C GLU A 9 0.44 -6.38 -3.01
N ARG A 10 0.36 -7.07 -1.86
CA ARG A 10 -0.82 -6.94 -0.98
C ARG A 10 -1.06 -5.52 -0.49
N PHE A 11 -0.02 -4.78 -0.12
CA PHE A 11 -0.18 -3.38 0.32
C PHE A 11 -0.58 -2.47 -0.85
N GLU A 12 -0.04 -2.70 -2.04
CA GLU A 12 -0.41 -1.94 -3.24
C GLU A 12 -1.88 -2.20 -3.61
N THR A 13 -2.32 -3.46 -3.63
CA THR A 13 -3.73 -3.81 -3.84
C THR A 13 -4.66 -3.17 -2.81
N LEU A 14 -4.31 -3.23 -1.51
CA LEU A 14 -5.14 -2.63 -0.46
C LEU A 14 -5.22 -1.10 -0.58
N ALA A 15 -4.13 -0.45 -1.01
CA ALA A 15 -4.14 0.99 -1.27
C ALA A 15 -5.08 1.35 -2.42
N ASP A 16 -5.03 0.60 -3.53
CA ASP A 16 -5.87 0.81 -4.70
C ASP A 16 -7.35 0.53 -4.40
N GLU A 17 -7.64 -0.51 -3.62
CA GLU A 17 -9.00 -0.81 -3.14
C GLU A 17 -9.55 0.33 -2.28
N CYS A 18 -8.74 0.88 -1.37
CA CYS A 18 -9.14 2.01 -0.53
C CYS A 18 -9.45 3.26 -1.37
N GLU A 19 -8.62 3.56 -2.37
CA GLU A 19 -8.86 4.68 -3.29
C GLU A 19 -10.15 4.48 -4.10
N LEU A 20 -10.37 3.26 -4.60
CA LEU A 20 -11.59 2.92 -5.32
C LEU A 20 -12.84 3.10 -4.45
N ILE A 21 -12.80 2.64 -3.19
CA ILE A 21 -13.93 2.79 -2.26
C ILE A 21 -14.16 4.27 -1.94
N ALA A 22 -13.10 5.03 -1.63
CA ALA A 22 -13.21 6.45 -1.35
C ALA A 22 -13.84 7.23 -2.52
N SER A 23 -13.49 6.88 -3.77
CA SER A 23 -14.03 7.52 -4.98
C SER A 23 -15.53 7.29 -5.14
N ARG A 24 -16.05 6.15 -4.69
CA ARG A 24 -17.45 5.73 -4.81
C ARG A 24 -18.30 6.11 -3.60
N THR A 25 -17.67 6.44 -2.48
CA THR A 25 -18.37 6.78 -1.23
C THR A 25 -18.90 8.20 -1.28
N LEU A 26 -20.21 8.35 -1.02
CA LEU A 26 -20.91 9.64 -0.95
C LEU A 26 -20.83 10.27 0.45
N ASP A 27 -20.72 9.45 1.49
CA ASP A 27 -20.52 9.92 2.85
C ASP A 27 -19.10 10.48 3.04
N GLY A 28 -19.00 11.75 3.45
CA GLY A 28 -17.72 12.44 3.57
C GLY A 28 -16.79 11.82 4.63
N SER A 29 -17.35 11.33 5.74
CA SER A 29 -16.56 10.76 6.83
C SER A 29 -15.95 9.41 6.45
N ASN A 30 -16.73 8.55 5.79
CA ASN A 30 -16.25 7.28 5.26
C ASN A 30 -15.26 7.50 4.11
N ARG A 31 -15.51 8.48 3.23
CA ARG A 31 -14.54 8.84 2.17
C ARG A 31 -13.19 9.21 2.78
N GLU A 32 -13.17 10.08 3.78
CA GLU A 32 -11.94 10.49 4.44
C GLU A 32 -11.23 9.31 5.13
N LEU A 33 -12.01 8.43 5.79
CA LEU A 33 -11.47 7.22 6.41
C LEU A 33 -10.72 6.34 5.40
N TYR A 34 -11.35 6.03 4.26
CA TYR A 34 -10.73 5.20 3.22
C TYR A 34 -9.53 5.91 2.56
N GLN A 35 -9.57 7.23 2.39
CA GLN A 35 -8.41 7.98 1.91
C GLN A 35 -7.20 7.87 2.85
N ARG A 36 -7.43 8.05 4.16
CA ARG A 36 -6.38 7.92 5.18
C ARG A 36 -5.83 6.50 5.20
N LEU A 37 -6.69 5.49 5.14
CA LEU A 37 -6.29 4.09 5.14
C LEU A 37 -5.48 3.72 3.89
N GLY A 38 -5.93 4.15 2.70
CA GLY A 38 -5.17 3.96 1.45
C GLY A 38 -3.80 4.63 1.50
N GLY A 39 -3.71 5.83 2.09
CA GLY A 39 -2.44 6.50 2.37
C GLY A 39 -1.49 5.66 3.23
N ARG A 40 -1.98 5.06 4.32
CA ARG A 40 -1.18 4.16 5.17
C ARG A 40 -0.68 2.93 4.43
N TYR A 41 -1.49 2.33 3.57
CA TYR A 41 -1.03 1.19 2.76
C TYR A 41 0.03 1.60 1.73
N ARG A 42 -0.04 2.81 1.15
CA ARG A 42 1.03 3.34 0.27
C ARG A 42 2.33 3.61 1.02
N GLU A 43 2.26 4.13 2.24
CA GLU A 43 3.43 4.27 3.12
C GLU A 43 4.09 2.91 3.36
N LEU A 44 3.31 1.90 3.78
CA LEU A 44 3.82 0.54 4.01
C LEU A 44 4.40 -0.11 2.75
N ALA A 45 3.78 0.09 1.59
CA ALA A 45 4.32 -0.38 0.31
C ALA A 45 5.67 0.28 -0.02
N THR A 46 5.81 1.57 0.28
CA THR A 46 7.06 2.32 0.06
C THR A 46 8.17 1.85 0.98
N ASP A 47 7.87 1.63 2.26
CA ASP A 47 8.82 1.06 3.22
C ASP A 47 9.26 -0.35 2.78
N MET A 48 8.32 -1.17 2.29
CA MET A 48 8.62 -2.51 1.79
C MET A 48 9.51 -2.49 0.54
N ARG A 49 9.26 -1.59 -0.42
CA ARG A 49 10.16 -1.41 -1.59
C ARG A 49 11.57 -1.03 -1.15
N THR A 50 11.68 -0.13 -0.19
CA THR A 50 12.97 0.30 0.36
C THR A 50 13.72 -0.87 1.02
N MET A 51 13.00 -1.69 1.80
CA MET A 51 13.57 -2.87 2.44
C MET A 51 14.04 -3.91 1.41
N ILE A 52 13.23 -4.21 0.39
CA ILE A 52 13.59 -5.12 -0.70
C ILE A 52 14.85 -4.62 -1.40
N ALA A 53 14.89 -3.35 -1.82
CA ALA A 53 16.05 -2.76 -2.48
C ALA A 53 17.32 -2.81 -1.62
N THR A 54 17.19 -2.63 -0.29
CA THR A 54 18.32 -2.73 0.65
C THR A 54 18.87 -4.16 0.73
N ILE A 55 17.99 -5.16 0.78
CA ILE A 55 18.39 -6.57 0.80
C ILE A 55 19.06 -6.96 -0.51
N ASP A 56 18.46 -6.57 -1.64
CA ASP A 56 19.01 -6.86 -2.98
C ASP A 56 20.39 -6.21 -3.15
N ALA A 57 20.58 -4.98 -2.67
CA ALA A 57 21.87 -4.30 -2.69
C ALA A 57 22.93 -4.96 -1.79
N ALA A 58 22.53 -5.54 -0.65
CA ALA A 58 23.43 -6.27 0.24
C ALA A 58 23.79 -7.67 -0.28
N ALA A 59 23.00 -8.21 -1.21
CA ALA A 59 23.23 -9.51 -1.84
C ALA A 59 24.04 -9.43 -3.14
N ALA A 60 24.34 -8.22 -3.63
CA ALA A 60 25.15 -7.92 -4.81
C ALA A 60 26.64 -7.81 -4.46
#